data_AF-A0A239NB10-F1
#
_entry.id   AF-A0A239NB10-F1
#
_cell.length_a   1.000
_cell.length_b   1.000
_cell.length_c   1.000
_cell.angle_alpha   90.00
_cell.angle_beta   90.00
_cell.angle_gamma   90.00
#
_symmetry.space_group_name_H-M   'P 1'
#
loop_
_entity.id
_entity.type
_entity.pdbx_description
1 polymer ?
#
loop_
_entity_poly.entity_id
_entity_poly.type
_entity_poly.pdbx_seq_one_letter_code
_entity_poly.pdbx_strand_id
1 'polypeptide(L)'
;MPEVTVIEVPQWQGSGSATATRLTEGAALLAALIPDAERTRVQVAGTLKETAERTRTALERARDRFVITVGGDCGVELEPIAAVLRRYGERLTVVWFDAHADLNTPSSSPSGAFHGMVLRTLLGDGPPDLMPDRVLRPEQVVLAGVRALDPAESDFIRVAGIADLPALGESATALYIHIDLDVLDPGSFGSVGTPEPAGLLPGELIDQVAALAERFEIVGLGLTEYEPARPEDHDLLTTLVPRLAGLCRISGARQVERRAARVWPASNVEEHEGWLLRHTPGVKRKRWNSALPPIHRATGVERVEEFYRERDTPLRVHVSPAEHHRDLDAFLAARGYRIEGETSVLTASTGEVIAATASAVTVETVTDRDAWPKIFTDLDDHLDSAAVGGAVLPHTAEPAAFLTVSDRGRVAGMGLFVADEGWAGIFSMATRPEHRRRGIATALLGAGARWAAGQGADRLYLQVEQDNKAARRLYERAGFTCSHTYHYRTSP
;
A
#
# COMPACT_ATOMS: atom_id res chain seq x y z
N MET A 1 1.96 -15.35 11.29
CA MET A 1 0.49 -15.19 11.12
C MET A 1 0.27 -14.65 9.72
N PRO A 2 -0.85 -14.96 9.05
CA PRO A 2 -1.08 -14.42 7.73
C PRO A 2 -1.14 -12.89 7.80
N GLU A 3 -0.70 -12.18 6.76
CA GLU A 3 -0.77 -10.70 6.72
C GLU A 3 -2.11 -10.19 6.17
N VAL A 4 -2.85 -11.09 5.52
CA VAL A 4 -4.15 -10.81 4.90
C VAL A 4 -5.27 -11.41 5.74
N THR A 5 -6.36 -10.66 5.89
CA THR A 5 -7.62 -11.18 6.43
C THR A 5 -8.68 -11.10 5.35
N VAL A 6 -9.30 -12.25 5.04
CA VAL A 6 -10.45 -12.33 4.16
C VAL A 6 -11.72 -12.31 5.01
N ILE A 7 -12.59 -11.34 4.72
CA ILE A 7 -13.94 -11.27 5.30
C ILE A 7 -14.90 -11.78 4.23
N GLU A 8 -15.35 -13.02 4.39
CA GLU A 8 -16.33 -13.65 3.50
C GLU A 8 -17.74 -13.23 3.94
N VAL A 9 -18.45 -12.48 3.11
CA VAL A 9 -19.80 -11.98 3.40
C VAL A 9 -20.78 -12.55 2.37
N PRO A 10 -21.39 -13.73 2.61
CA PRO A 10 -22.21 -14.40 1.61
C PRO A 10 -23.64 -13.80 1.47
N GLN A 11 -23.78 -12.48 1.56
CA GLN A 11 -25.04 -11.75 1.49
C GLN A 11 -25.61 -11.82 0.07
N TRP A 12 -26.88 -12.15 -0.06
CA TRP A 12 -27.56 -12.14 -1.37
C TRP A 12 -28.85 -11.30 -1.35
N GLN A 13 -29.32 -10.93 -0.16
CA GLN A 13 -30.62 -10.27 0.03
C GLN A 13 -30.66 -8.82 -0.47
N GLY A 14 -29.49 -8.22 -0.76
CA GLY A 14 -29.37 -6.88 -1.32
C GLY A 14 -29.48 -6.86 -2.85
N SER A 15 -29.29 -8.01 -3.51
CA SER A 15 -29.32 -8.14 -4.96
C SER A 15 -30.76 -8.23 -5.51
N GLY A 16 -30.98 -7.58 -6.65
CA GLY A 16 -32.20 -7.73 -7.46
C GLY A 16 -32.19 -8.94 -8.39
N SER A 17 -31.08 -9.69 -8.45
CA SER A 17 -30.90 -10.81 -9.37
C SER A 17 -31.84 -11.98 -9.06
N ALA A 18 -32.40 -12.58 -10.12
CA ALA A 18 -33.22 -13.79 -9.99
C ALA A 18 -32.42 -15.00 -9.50
N THR A 19 -31.09 -14.97 -9.62
CA THR A 19 -30.19 -16.05 -9.20
C THR A 19 -29.34 -15.69 -7.98
N ALA A 20 -29.63 -14.56 -7.32
CA ALA A 20 -28.88 -13.98 -6.19
C ALA A 20 -28.43 -15.00 -5.12
N THR A 21 -29.22 -16.03 -4.82
CA THR A 21 -28.82 -17.10 -3.88
C THR A 21 -27.47 -17.77 -4.21
N ARG A 22 -27.03 -17.73 -5.49
CA ARG A 22 -25.71 -18.22 -5.94
C ARG A 22 -24.54 -17.40 -5.38
N LEU A 23 -24.76 -16.13 -5.01
CA LEU A 23 -23.76 -15.27 -4.38
C LEU A 23 -23.19 -15.88 -3.09
N THR A 24 -23.97 -16.71 -2.38
CA THR A 24 -23.48 -17.45 -1.21
C THR A 24 -22.38 -18.44 -1.56
N GLU A 25 -22.50 -19.15 -2.69
CA GLU A 25 -21.46 -20.06 -3.20
C GLU A 25 -20.30 -19.25 -3.79
N GLY A 26 -20.60 -18.21 -4.57
CA GLY A 26 -19.59 -17.34 -5.16
C GLY A 26 -18.67 -16.71 -4.12
N ALA A 27 -19.21 -16.24 -2.99
CA ALA A 27 -18.44 -15.72 -1.87
C ALA A 27 -17.43 -16.75 -1.33
N ALA A 28 -17.87 -17.99 -1.14
CA ALA A 28 -17.01 -19.07 -0.65
C ALA A 28 -15.90 -19.42 -1.66
N LEU A 29 -16.23 -19.43 -2.96
CA LEU A 29 -15.25 -19.69 -4.02
C LEU A 29 -14.21 -18.56 -4.09
N LEU A 30 -14.63 -17.29 -4.10
CA LEU A 30 -13.71 -16.14 -4.08
C LEU A 30 -12.79 -16.19 -2.84
N ALA A 31 -13.34 -16.47 -1.66
CA ALA A 31 -12.56 -16.59 -0.43
C ALA A 31 -11.48 -17.69 -0.49
N ALA A 32 -11.78 -18.79 -1.18
CA ALA A 32 -10.85 -19.91 -1.34
C ALA A 32 -9.68 -19.57 -2.28
N LEU A 33 -9.90 -18.67 -3.26
CA LEU A 33 -8.89 -18.27 -4.24
C LEU A 33 -7.81 -17.34 -3.68
N ILE A 34 -8.01 -16.77 -2.48
CA ILE A 34 -7.00 -15.93 -1.83
C ILE A 34 -6.12 -16.82 -0.93
N PRO A 35 -4.86 -17.12 -1.32
CA PRO A 35 -3.98 -17.97 -0.52
C PRO A 35 -3.46 -17.23 0.73
N ASP A 36 -2.93 -17.99 1.69
CA ASP A 36 -2.21 -17.43 2.85
C ASP A 36 -2.93 -16.32 3.62
N ALA A 37 -4.26 -16.48 3.79
CA ALA A 37 -5.10 -15.53 4.52
C ALA A 37 -5.79 -16.17 5.73
N GLU A 38 -5.99 -15.37 6.78
CA GLU A 38 -6.98 -15.71 7.81
C GLU A 38 -8.36 -15.44 7.24
N ARG A 39 -9.30 -16.37 7.43
CA ARG A 39 -10.65 -16.24 6.87
C ARG A 39 -11.66 -16.13 7.99
N THR A 40 -12.49 -15.10 7.92
CA THR A 40 -13.66 -14.94 8.79
C THR A 40 -14.90 -14.91 7.91
N ARG A 41 -15.77 -15.92 8.06
CA ARG A 41 -17.07 -15.93 7.41
C ARG A 41 -18.10 -15.23 8.28
N VAL A 42 -18.74 -14.21 7.73
CA VAL A 42 -19.84 -13.50 8.37
C VAL A 42 -21.11 -14.34 8.23
N GLN A 43 -21.84 -14.52 9.33
CA GLN A 43 -23.15 -15.14 9.26
C GLN A 43 -24.17 -14.11 8.77
N VAL A 44 -24.71 -14.36 7.58
CA VAL A 44 -25.82 -13.59 7.01
C VAL A 44 -27.03 -13.69 7.93
N ALA A 45 -27.64 -12.54 8.22
CA ALA A 45 -28.74 -12.41 9.17
C ALA A 45 -30.09 -12.23 8.46
N GLY A 46 -31.16 -11.99 9.22
CA GLY A 46 -32.51 -11.81 8.66
C GLY A 46 -32.67 -10.48 7.89
N THR A 47 -31.81 -9.50 8.18
CA THR A 47 -31.80 -8.18 7.52
C THR A 47 -30.40 -7.77 7.06
N LEU A 48 -30.33 -6.80 6.14
CA LEU A 48 -29.08 -6.18 5.69
C LEU A 48 -28.36 -5.47 6.84
N LYS A 49 -29.10 -4.78 7.72
CA LYS A 49 -28.56 -4.07 8.89
C LYS A 49 -27.83 -5.01 9.85
N GLU A 50 -28.46 -6.12 10.22
CA GLU A 50 -27.84 -7.12 11.09
C GLU A 50 -26.61 -7.75 10.44
N THR A 51 -26.62 -7.94 9.12
CA THR A 51 -25.45 -8.45 8.38
C THR A 51 -24.32 -7.44 8.39
N ALA A 52 -24.60 -6.15 8.15
CA ALA A 52 -23.63 -5.06 8.26
C ALA A 52 -23.02 -4.98 9.67
N GLU A 53 -23.82 -5.02 10.74
CA GLU A 53 -23.31 -5.00 12.12
C GLU A 53 -22.34 -6.16 12.42
N ARG A 54 -22.62 -7.35 11.87
CA ARG A 54 -21.73 -8.51 11.99
C ARG A 54 -20.46 -8.35 11.16
N THR A 55 -20.55 -7.78 9.96
CA THR A 55 -19.40 -7.44 9.12
C THR A 55 -18.49 -6.45 9.82
N ARG A 56 -19.05 -5.38 10.41
CA ARG A 56 -18.32 -4.40 11.23
C ARG A 56 -17.54 -5.08 12.36
N THR A 57 -18.20 -5.96 13.10
CA THR A 57 -17.58 -6.73 14.20
C THR A 57 -16.43 -7.62 13.70
N ALA A 58 -16.56 -8.22 12.51
CA ALA A 58 -15.50 -9.03 11.91
C ALA A 58 -14.30 -8.16 11.49
N LEU A 59 -14.56 -6.99 10.91
CA LEU A 59 -13.52 -6.02 10.53
C LEU A 59 -12.73 -5.50 11.73
N GLU A 60 -13.38 -5.19 12.85
CA GLU A 60 -12.71 -4.76 14.09
C GLU A 60 -11.71 -5.80 14.62
N ARG A 61 -11.98 -7.09 14.40
CA ARG A 61 -11.09 -8.19 14.79
C ARG A 61 -9.89 -8.36 13.86
N ALA A 62 -9.98 -7.90 12.62
CA ALA A 62 -8.89 -7.99 11.64
C ALA A 62 -7.68 -7.10 11.98
N ARG A 63 -7.87 -6.08 12.84
CA ARG A 63 -6.83 -5.13 13.30
C ARG A 63 -6.12 -4.43 12.12
N ASP A 64 -4.79 -4.33 12.16
CA ASP A 64 -3.95 -3.63 11.18
C ASP A 64 -3.58 -4.46 9.94
N ARG A 65 -4.30 -5.55 9.69
CA ARG A 65 -4.03 -6.45 8.56
C ARG A 65 -4.66 -5.90 7.28
N PHE A 66 -4.10 -6.30 6.14
CA PHE A 66 -4.71 -5.99 4.85
C PHE A 66 -6.01 -6.79 4.71
N VAL A 67 -7.14 -6.09 4.60
CA VAL A 67 -8.47 -6.71 4.51
C VAL A 67 -8.88 -6.86 3.06
N ILE A 68 -9.34 -8.06 2.71
CA ILE A 68 -10.04 -8.32 1.46
C ILE A 68 -11.46 -8.78 1.82
N THR A 69 -12.46 -8.02 1.39
CA THR A 69 -13.86 -8.42 1.50
C THR A 69 -14.22 -9.21 0.25
N VAL A 70 -14.83 -10.37 0.44
CA VAL A 70 -15.25 -11.21 -0.68
C VAL A 70 -16.71 -11.59 -0.58
N GLY A 71 -17.34 -11.44 -1.74
CA GLY A 71 -18.61 -12.02 -2.09
C GLY A 71 -19.79 -11.33 -1.48
N GLY A 72 -20.92 -11.93 -1.82
CA GLY A 72 -22.20 -11.29 -1.73
C GLY A 72 -22.40 -10.22 -2.80
N ASP A 73 -23.56 -9.61 -2.75
CA ASP A 73 -23.89 -8.44 -3.55
C ASP A 73 -23.04 -7.22 -3.21
N CYS A 74 -23.01 -6.18 -4.06
CA CYS A 74 -22.23 -4.95 -3.79
C CYS A 74 -22.56 -4.27 -2.45
N GLY A 75 -23.74 -4.54 -1.89
CA GLY A 75 -24.16 -4.05 -0.58
C GLY A 75 -23.23 -4.45 0.58
N VAL A 76 -22.40 -5.50 0.43
CA VAL A 76 -21.44 -5.90 1.48
C VAL A 76 -20.35 -4.88 1.73
N GLU A 77 -20.09 -3.99 0.78
CA GLU A 77 -18.98 -3.03 0.79
C GLU A 77 -19.22 -1.83 1.70
N LEU A 78 -20.46 -1.66 2.18
CA LEU A 78 -20.86 -0.60 3.11
C LEU A 78 -19.92 -0.51 4.33
N GLU A 79 -19.70 -1.62 5.02
CA GLU A 79 -18.90 -1.64 6.26
C GLU A 79 -17.39 -1.66 6.04
N PRO A 80 -16.84 -2.43 5.08
CA PRO A 80 -15.43 -2.35 4.71
C PRO A 80 -14.99 -0.92 4.37
N ILE A 81 -15.74 -0.22 3.51
CA ILE A 81 -15.40 1.14 3.11
C ILE A 81 -15.57 2.12 4.27
N ALA A 82 -16.65 2.00 5.04
CA ALA A 82 -16.83 2.83 6.24
C ALA A 82 -15.69 2.64 7.26
N ALA A 83 -15.20 1.40 7.46
CA ALA A 83 -14.08 1.11 8.35
C ALA A 83 -12.78 1.76 7.87
N VAL A 84 -12.49 1.68 6.56
CA VAL A 84 -11.31 2.31 5.98
C VAL A 84 -11.44 3.84 6.00
N LEU A 85 -12.63 4.39 5.77
CA LEU A 85 -12.90 5.83 5.85
C LEU A 85 -12.70 6.36 7.28
N ARG A 86 -13.09 5.61 8.32
CA ARG A 86 -12.78 5.97 9.71
C ARG A 86 -11.28 6.08 9.97
N ARG A 87 -10.48 5.21 9.35
CA ARG A 87 -9.02 5.15 9.52
C ARG A 87 -8.26 6.20 8.70
N TYR A 88 -8.62 6.39 7.44
CA TYR A 88 -7.87 7.24 6.50
C TYR A 88 -8.50 8.63 6.31
N GLY A 89 -9.78 8.78 6.64
CA GLY A 89 -10.49 10.04 6.54
C GLY A 89 -10.42 10.63 5.14
N GLU A 90 -9.98 11.87 5.04
CA GLU A 90 -9.93 12.63 3.79
C GLU A 90 -8.88 12.13 2.79
N ARG A 91 -7.93 11.31 3.26
CA ARG A 91 -6.88 10.72 2.43
C ARG A 91 -7.37 9.54 1.59
N LEU A 92 -8.54 9.00 1.93
CA LEU A 92 -9.13 7.88 1.23
C LEU A 92 -9.75 8.34 -0.09
N THR A 93 -9.44 7.60 -1.15
CA THR A 93 -10.22 7.58 -2.39
C THR A 93 -10.71 6.15 -2.62
N VAL A 94 -11.99 6.00 -2.96
CA VAL A 94 -12.60 4.74 -3.37
C VAL A 94 -12.59 4.70 -4.89
N VAL A 95 -11.98 3.67 -5.46
CA VAL A 95 -12.06 3.36 -6.89
C VAL A 95 -13.08 2.25 -7.07
N TRP A 96 -14.19 2.56 -7.72
CA TRP A 96 -15.35 1.69 -7.90
C TRP A 96 -15.32 1.09 -9.30
N PHE A 97 -14.77 -0.12 -9.44
CA PHE A 97 -14.78 -0.87 -10.69
C PHE A 97 -16.10 -1.63 -10.81
N ASP A 98 -16.95 -1.20 -11.73
CA ASP A 98 -18.33 -1.67 -11.85
C ASP A 98 -18.89 -1.29 -13.23
N ALA A 99 -19.81 -2.10 -13.79
CA ALA A 99 -20.56 -1.68 -14.97
C ALA A 99 -21.61 -0.60 -14.67
N HIS A 100 -22.14 -0.62 -13.45
CA HIS A 100 -23.12 0.27 -12.86
C HIS A 100 -22.44 1.26 -11.90
N ALA A 101 -23.19 2.24 -11.39
CA ALA A 101 -22.63 3.20 -10.44
C ALA A 101 -23.04 2.94 -8.99
N ASP A 102 -24.06 2.15 -8.74
CA ASP A 102 -24.65 1.95 -7.41
C ASP A 102 -25.03 3.26 -6.70
N LEU A 103 -25.44 4.26 -7.50
CA LEU A 103 -25.68 5.64 -7.07
C LEU A 103 -27.16 5.98 -6.90
N ASN A 104 -28.05 4.98 -7.01
CA ASN A 104 -29.46 5.16 -6.77
C ASN A 104 -29.80 5.39 -5.29
N THR A 105 -30.92 6.06 -5.07
CA THR A 105 -31.59 6.19 -3.76
C THR A 105 -32.79 5.25 -3.70
N PRO A 106 -33.39 5.01 -2.52
CA PRO A 106 -34.64 4.25 -2.43
C PRO A 106 -35.78 4.80 -3.29
N SER A 107 -35.78 6.11 -3.55
CA SER A 107 -36.79 6.78 -4.38
C SER A 107 -36.49 6.76 -5.88
N SER A 108 -35.22 6.64 -6.27
CA SER A 108 -34.83 6.67 -7.69
C SER A 108 -34.60 5.28 -8.28
N SER A 109 -34.28 4.29 -7.44
CA SER A 109 -33.97 2.93 -7.89
C SER A 109 -35.15 2.29 -8.63
N PRO A 110 -34.94 1.76 -9.85
CA PRO A 110 -35.98 1.03 -10.58
C PRO A 110 -36.26 -0.36 -9.99
N SER A 111 -35.27 -1.00 -9.36
CA SER A 111 -35.38 -2.35 -8.79
C SER A 111 -35.76 -2.34 -7.31
N GLY A 112 -35.44 -1.27 -6.58
CA GLY A 112 -35.52 -1.21 -5.12
C GLY A 112 -34.47 -2.08 -4.41
N ALA A 113 -33.54 -2.69 -5.14
CA ALA A 113 -32.48 -3.54 -4.60
C ALA A 113 -31.35 -2.69 -4.01
N PHE A 114 -30.82 -3.07 -2.85
CA PHE A 114 -29.84 -2.27 -2.12
C PHE A 114 -28.46 -2.25 -2.79
N HIS A 115 -28.09 -3.29 -3.53
CA HIS A 115 -26.78 -3.34 -4.20
C HIS A 115 -26.58 -2.12 -5.12
N GLY A 116 -27.59 -1.74 -5.92
CA GLY A 116 -27.62 -0.52 -6.73
C GLY A 116 -27.66 0.80 -5.96
N MET A 117 -27.56 0.80 -4.62
CA MET A 117 -27.64 2.00 -3.77
C MET A 117 -26.45 2.14 -2.81
N VAL A 118 -25.53 1.18 -2.76
CA VAL A 118 -24.52 1.11 -1.70
C VAL A 118 -23.56 2.30 -1.77
N LEU A 119 -23.12 2.70 -2.97
CA LEU A 119 -22.20 3.82 -3.14
C LEU A 119 -22.89 5.15 -2.80
N ARG A 120 -24.18 5.31 -3.16
CA ARG A 120 -24.97 6.47 -2.74
C ARG A 120 -25.16 6.55 -1.24
N THR A 121 -25.36 5.40 -0.59
CA THR A 121 -25.49 5.29 0.86
C THR A 121 -24.20 5.70 1.56
N LEU A 122 -23.04 5.29 1.03
CA LEU A 122 -21.74 5.71 1.52
C LEU A 122 -21.50 7.22 1.37
N LEU A 123 -22.15 7.88 0.41
CA LEU A 123 -22.15 9.34 0.21
C LEU A 123 -23.19 10.08 1.07
N GLY A 124 -23.95 9.37 1.90
CA GLY A 124 -24.87 9.97 2.87
C GLY A 124 -26.33 10.07 2.44
N ASP A 125 -26.73 9.42 1.34
CA ASP A 125 -28.08 9.55 0.76
C ASP A 125 -28.71 8.18 0.45
N GLY A 126 -28.74 7.31 1.46
CA GLY A 126 -29.29 5.95 1.38
C GLY A 126 -30.36 5.63 2.43
N PRO A 127 -30.72 4.34 2.60
CA PRO A 127 -31.64 3.90 3.63
C PRO A 127 -31.16 4.31 5.04
N PRO A 128 -32.00 4.95 5.88
CA PRO A 128 -31.57 5.48 7.18
C PRO A 128 -30.93 4.44 8.12
N ASP A 129 -31.41 3.20 8.07
CA ASP A 129 -30.92 2.10 8.91
C ASP A 129 -29.55 1.53 8.47
N LEU A 130 -29.06 1.92 7.28
CA LEU A 130 -27.80 1.49 6.69
C LEU A 130 -26.82 2.66 6.52
N MET A 131 -27.17 3.85 6.99
CA MET A 131 -26.31 5.02 6.86
C MET A 131 -25.04 4.87 7.72
N PRO A 132 -23.83 5.08 7.16
CA PRO A 132 -22.61 5.03 7.95
C PRO A 132 -22.51 6.25 8.88
N ASP A 133 -21.70 6.12 9.93
CA ASP A 133 -21.42 7.18 10.91
C ASP A 133 -20.59 8.33 10.31
N ARG A 134 -19.78 8.00 9.30
CA ARG A 134 -19.01 8.94 8.48
C ARG A 134 -19.27 8.64 7.01
N VAL A 135 -19.54 9.67 6.24
CA VAL A 135 -19.84 9.57 4.79
C VAL A 135 -18.65 9.99 3.95
N LEU A 136 -18.53 9.40 2.77
CA LEU A 136 -17.63 9.84 1.71
C LEU A 136 -18.06 11.21 1.20
N ARG A 137 -17.10 11.97 0.68
CA ARG A 137 -17.40 13.10 -0.20
C ARG A 137 -17.31 12.66 -1.66
N PRO A 138 -18.02 13.33 -2.59
CA PRO A 138 -17.95 13.01 -4.02
C PRO A 138 -16.53 12.97 -4.57
N GLU A 139 -15.62 13.85 -4.12
CA GLU A 139 -14.24 13.89 -4.62
C GLU A 139 -13.38 12.71 -4.13
N GLN A 140 -13.91 11.92 -3.18
CA GLN A 140 -13.29 10.68 -2.71
C GLN A 140 -13.75 9.47 -3.51
N VAL A 141 -14.61 9.64 -4.52
CA VAL A 141 -15.14 8.54 -5.34
C VAL A 141 -14.64 8.71 -6.77
N VAL A 142 -14.13 7.62 -7.33
CA VAL A 142 -13.71 7.52 -8.72
C VAL A 142 -14.33 6.28 -9.34
N LEU A 143 -15.06 6.46 -10.44
CA LEU A 143 -15.74 5.40 -11.16
C LEU A 143 -14.82 4.78 -12.21
N ALA A 144 -14.90 3.47 -12.41
CA ALA A 144 -14.10 2.76 -13.39
C ALA A 144 -14.92 1.67 -14.09
N GLY A 145 -15.02 1.73 -15.42
CA GLY A 145 -15.79 0.74 -16.21
C GLY A 145 -17.31 1.01 -16.32
N VAL A 146 -17.79 2.06 -15.65
CA VAL A 146 -19.21 2.44 -15.62
C VAL A 146 -19.72 2.77 -17.03
N ARG A 147 -20.80 2.11 -17.43
CA ARG A 147 -21.40 2.21 -18.76
C ARG A 147 -22.91 1.95 -18.79
N ALA A 148 -23.48 1.42 -17.71
CA ALA A 148 -24.91 1.23 -17.53
C ALA A 148 -25.40 2.11 -16.38
N LEU A 149 -26.09 3.21 -16.72
CA LEU A 149 -26.54 4.20 -15.74
C LEU A 149 -28.04 4.44 -15.87
N ASP A 150 -28.71 4.48 -14.73
CA ASP A 150 -30.04 5.07 -14.67
C ASP A 150 -29.96 6.60 -14.86
N PRO A 151 -31.03 7.25 -15.36
CA PRO A 151 -31.05 8.71 -15.52
C PRO A 151 -30.73 9.48 -14.23
N ALA A 152 -31.22 8.99 -13.09
CA ALA A 152 -30.99 9.62 -11.79
C ALA A 152 -29.53 9.53 -11.31
N GLU A 153 -28.85 8.44 -11.63
CA GLU A 153 -27.42 8.26 -11.33
C GLU A 153 -26.59 9.18 -12.20
N SER A 154 -26.88 9.23 -13.50
CA SER A 154 -26.21 10.13 -14.46
C SER A 154 -26.31 11.60 -14.02
N ASP A 155 -27.50 12.03 -13.60
CA ASP A 155 -27.72 13.37 -13.10
C ASP A 155 -26.94 13.65 -11.81
N PHE A 156 -26.90 12.70 -10.88
CA PHE A 156 -26.14 12.86 -9.66
C PHE A 156 -24.63 12.92 -9.89
N ILE A 157 -24.07 12.02 -10.72
CA ILE A 157 -22.64 12.03 -11.09
C ILE A 157 -22.25 13.41 -11.61
N ARG A 158 -23.05 13.98 -12.53
CA ARG A 158 -22.82 15.30 -13.12
C ARG A 158 -22.90 16.43 -12.08
N VAL A 159 -23.90 16.40 -11.19
CA VAL A 159 -24.11 17.46 -10.19
C VAL A 159 -23.08 17.40 -9.06
N ALA A 160 -22.75 16.19 -8.60
CA ALA A 160 -21.78 15.96 -7.53
C ALA A 160 -20.32 16.05 -8.02
N GLY A 161 -20.09 15.98 -9.34
CA GLY A 161 -18.75 16.05 -9.93
C GLY A 161 -17.90 14.80 -9.67
N ILE A 162 -18.54 13.62 -9.63
CA ILE A 162 -17.83 12.35 -9.47
C ILE A 162 -16.99 12.09 -10.72
N ALA A 163 -15.73 11.74 -10.52
CA ALA A 163 -14.74 11.58 -11.59
C ALA A 163 -14.65 10.13 -12.07
N ASP A 164 -14.24 9.94 -13.32
CA ASP A 164 -13.83 8.64 -13.84
C ASP A 164 -12.33 8.38 -13.60
N LEU A 165 -11.91 7.11 -13.66
CA LEU A 165 -10.55 6.66 -13.38
C LEU A 165 -9.44 7.45 -14.10
N PRO A 166 -9.56 7.83 -15.39
CA PRO A 166 -8.54 8.63 -16.06
C PRO A 166 -8.31 10.02 -15.44
N ALA A 167 -9.28 10.55 -14.70
CA ALA A 167 -9.20 11.82 -14.00
C ALA A 167 -8.65 11.70 -12.57
N LEU A 168 -8.27 10.50 -12.11
CA LEU A 168 -7.64 10.31 -10.81
C LEU A 168 -6.28 11.03 -10.75
N GLY A 169 -6.28 12.16 -10.02
CA GLY A 169 -5.11 13.00 -9.79
C GLY A 169 -4.10 12.41 -8.80
N GLU A 170 -2.98 13.10 -8.63
CA GLU A 170 -1.88 12.68 -7.74
C GLU A 170 -2.12 12.97 -6.25
N SER A 171 -3.19 13.70 -5.91
CA SER A 171 -3.52 14.04 -4.52
C SER A 171 -4.07 12.86 -3.70
N ALA A 172 -4.50 11.78 -4.36
CA ALA A 172 -4.90 10.56 -3.68
C ALA A 172 -3.66 9.92 -3.02
N THR A 173 -3.79 9.52 -1.75
CA THR A 173 -2.67 8.93 -1.00
C THR A 173 -2.97 7.51 -0.50
N ALA A 174 -4.24 7.17 -0.35
CA ALA A 174 -4.71 5.82 0.00
C ALA A 174 -5.94 5.45 -0.83
N LEU A 175 -5.91 4.29 -1.48
CA LEU A 175 -7.01 3.77 -2.30
C LEU A 175 -7.69 2.58 -1.64
N TYR A 176 -9.02 2.58 -1.64
CA TYR A 176 -9.79 1.35 -1.51
C TYR A 176 -10.30 0.96 -2.89
N ILE A 177 -10.07 -0.28 -3.31
CA ILE A 177 -10.53 -0.78 -4.61
C ILE A 177 -11.73 -1.68 -4.38
N HIS A 178 -12.88 -1.29 -4.93
CA HIS A 178 -14.03 -2.16 -5.10
C HIS A 178 -14.02 -2.72 -6.52
N ILE A 179 -14.35 -4.01 -6.67
CA ILE A 179 -14.55 -4.65 -7.97
C ILE A 179 -15.83 -5.47 -7.92
N ASP A 180 -16.87 -4.94 -8.56
CA ASP A 180 -17.97 -5.73 -9.09
C ASP A 180 -17.46 -6.51 -10.32
N LEU A 181 -17.67 -7.81 -10.33
CA LEU A 181 -17.21 -8.66 -11.43
C LEU A 181 -17.98 -8.41 -12.74
N ASP A 182 -19.14 -7.74 -12.71
CA ASP A 182 -19.87 -7.34 -13.91
C ASP A 182 -19.18 -6.21 -14.72
N VAL A 183 -18.13 -5.60 -14.14
CA VAL A 183 -17.24 -4.70 -14.86
C VAL A 183 -16.56 -5.40 -16.05
N LEU A 184 -16.43 -6.73 -15.98
CA LEU A 184 -15.85 -7.55 -17.03
C LEU A 184 -16.84 -7.76 -18.18
N ASP A 185 -16.31 -7.84 -19.41
CA ASP A 185 -17.14 -8.12 -20.57
C ASP A 185 -17.76 -9.55 -20.48
N PRO A 186 -19.06 -9.72 -20.75
CA PRO A 186 -19.76 -11.01 -20.68
C PRO A 186 -19.20 -12.09 -21.61
N GLY A 187 -18.53 -11.69 -22.69
CA GLY A 187 -17.80 -12.58 -23.57
C GLY A 187 -16.59 -13.24 -22.89
N SER A 188 -16.03 -12.61 -21.85
CA SER A 188 -14.94 -13.14 -21.03
C SER A 188 -15.41 -13.70 -19.69
N PHE A 189 -16.37 -13.05 -19.03
CA PHE A 189 -16.89 -13.44 -17.71
C PHE A 189 -18.36 -13.05 -17.56
N GLY A 190 -19.24 -14.02 -17.26
CA GLY A 190 -20.70 -13.83 -17.32
C GLY A 190 -21.45 -14.51 -16.18
N SER A 191 -20.73 -15.03 -15.20
CA SER A 191 -21.26 -15.58 -13.94
C SER A 191 -21.54 -14.43 -12.96
N VAL A 192 -22.46 -13.54 -13.34
CA VAL A 192 -22.92 -12.36 -12.59
C VAL A 192 -24.44 -12.18 -12.76
N GLY A 193 -25.06 -11.40 -11.87
CA GLY A 193 -26.51 -11.14 -11.92
C GLY A 193 -26.95 -10.22 -13.07
N THR A 194 -26.14 -9.21 -13.39
CA THR A 194 -26.46 -8.16 -14.36
C THR A 194 -25.31 -7.95 -15.35
N PRO A 195 -25.08 -8.88 -16.30
CA PRO A 195 -23.95 -8.77 -17.23
C PRO A 195 -24.15 -7.64 -18.24
N GLU A 196 -23.16 -6.75 -18.36
CA GLU A 196 -23.22 -5.61 -19.27
C GLU A 196 -22.15 -5.69 -20.37
N PRO A 197 -22.50 -5.54 -21.67
CA PRO A 197 -21.55 -5.66 -22.77
C PRO A 197 -20.54 -4.50 -22.81
N ALA A 198 -19.46 -4.67 -23.59
CA ALA A 198 -18.40 -3.68 -23.75
C ALA A 198 -17.67 -3.36 -22.42
N GLY A 199 -17.52 -4.40 -21.59
CA GLY A 199 -16.77 -4.34 -20.33
C GLY A 199 -15.27 -4.51 -20.53
N LEU A 200 -14.55 -4.54 -19.41
CA LEU A 200 -13.11 -4.75 -19.41
C LEU A 200 -12.77 -6.21 -19.72
N LEU A 201 -11.67 -6.42 -20.43
CA LEU A 201 -11.04 -7.73 -20.49
C LEU A 201 -10.29 -7.99 -19.17
N PRO A 202 -10.15 -9.26 -18.71
CA PRO A 202 -9.46 -9.57 -17.46
C PRO A 202 -8.03 -9.04 -17.38
N GLY A 203 -7.32 -9.02 -18.51
CA GLY A 203 -5.97 -8.43 -18.61
C GLY A 203 -5.96 -6.92 -18.41
N GLU A 204 -6.97 -6.21 -18.94
CA GLU A 204 -7.09 -4.75 -18.80
C GLU A 204 -7.39 -4.36 -17.35
N LEU A 205 -8.24 -5.13 -16.66
CA LEU A 205 -8.49 -4.93 -15.23
C LEU A 205 -7.20 -5.11 -14.40
N ILE A 206 -6.42 -6.18 -14.68
CA ILE A 206 -5.13 -6.40 -14.01
C ILE A 206 -4.17 -5.24 -14.27
N ASP A 207 -4.05 -4.79 -15.53
CA ASP A 207 -3.13 -3.73 -15.90
C ASP A 207 -3.55 -2.38 -15.29
N GLN A 208 -4.85 -2.08 -15.19
CA GLN A 208 -5.36 -0.89 -14.50
C GLN A 208 -5.11 -0.94 -12.99
N VAL A 209 -5.39 -2.06 -12.31
CA VAL A 209 -5.12 -2.23 -10.88
C VAL A 209 -3.61 -2.20 -10.61
N ALA A 210 -2.79 -2.75 -11.50
CA ALA A 210 -1.33 -2.66 -11.41
C ALA A 210 -0.84 -1.21 -11.51
N ALA A 211 -1.39 -0.42 -12.44
CA ALA A 211 -1.05 1.00 -12.57
C ALA A 211 -1.43 1.81 -11.32
N LEU A 212 -2.55 1.47 -10.66
CA LEU A 212 -2.94 2.05 -9.38
C LEU A 212 -1.99 1.63 -8.26
N ALA A 213 -1.69 0.34 -8.13
CA ALA A 213 -0.79 -0.19 -7.10
C ALA A 213 0.65 0.34 -7.21
N GLU A 214 1.07 0.68 -8.43
CA GLU A 214 2.37 1.30 -8.71
C GLU A 214 2.44 2.74 -8.15
N ARG A 215 1.33 3.48 -8.22
CA ARG A 215 1.26 4.91 -7.88
C ARG A 215 0.79 5.19 -6.46
N PHE A 216 -0.07 4.33 -5.90
CA PHE A 216 -0.77 4.59 -4.64
C PHE A 216 -0.66 3.43 -3.66
N GLU A 217 -0.87 3.72 -2.37
CA GLU A 217 -1.09 2.67 -1.37
C GLU A 217 -2.53 2.20 -1.47
N ILE A 218 -2.76 0.92 -1.77
CA ILE A 218 -4.07 0.30 -1.71
C ILE A 218 -4.25 -0.28 -0.30
N VAL A 219 -5.34 0.11 0.37
CA VAL A 219 -5.57 -0.13 1.80
C VAL A 219 -6.69 -1.14 2.06
N GLY A 220 -7.39 -1.57 1.01
CA GLY A 220 -8.39 -2.63 1.04
C GLY A 220 -8.85 -3.01 -0.37
N LEU A 221 -9.44 -4.19 -0.49
CA LEU A 221 -9.99 -4.72 -1.74
C LEU A 221 -11.36 -5.37 -1.47
N GLY A 222 -12.37 -5.02 -2.26
CA GLY A 222 -13.66 -5.71 -2.34
C GLY A 222 -13.79 -6.47 -3.66
N LEU A 223 -14.33 -7.70 -3.62
CA LEU A 223 -14.65 -8.51 -4.80
C LEU A 223 -16.08 -9.05 -4.66
N THR A 224 -17.03 -8.61 -5.49
CA THR A 224 -18.48 -8.87 -5.31
C THR A 224 -19.12 -9.52 -6.54
N GLU A 225 -20.42 -9.86 -6.40
CA GLU A 225 -21.33 -10.26 -7.50
C GLU A 225 -20.94 -11.52 -8.30
N TYR A 226 -20.10 -12.40 -7.73
CA TYR A 226 -19.88 -13.71 -8.35
C TYR A 226 -21.10 -14.62 -8.16
N GLU A 227 -21.81 -14.92 -9.25
CA GLU A 227 -22.90 -15.88 -9.33
C GLU A 227 -22.50 -17.11 -10.15
N PRO A 228 -21.88 -18.14 -9.55
CA PRO A 228 -21.33 -19.29 -10.28
C PRO A 228 -22.34 -19.92 -11.24
N ALA A 229 -22.04 -19.85 -12.53
CA ALA A 229 -22.89 -20.42 -13.59
C ALA A 229 -22.08 -21.19 -14.64
N ARG A 230 -20.83 -20.78 -14.89
CA ARG A 230 -19.95 -21.35 -15.92
C ARG A 230 -18.62 -21.83 -15.32
N PRO A 231 -18.19 -23.07 -15.55
CA PRO A 231 -16.89 -23.56 -15.08
C PRO A 231 -15.70 -22.73 -15.60
N GLU A 232 -15.74 -22.28 -16.84
CA GLU A 232 -14.71 -21.45 -17.45
C GLU A 232 -14.51 -20.10 -16.74
N ASP A 233 -15.58 -19.55 -16.15
CA ASP A 233 -15.51 -18.33 -15.34
C ASP A 233 -14.79 -18.58 -14.02
N HIS A 234 -15.02 -19.76 -13.41
CA HIS A 234 -14.26 -20.16 -12.22
C HIS A 234 -12.78 -20.32 -12.55
N ASP A 235 -12.45 -21.00 -13.65
CA ASP A 235 -11.07 -21.19 -14.12
C ASP A 235 -10.37 -19.84 -14.33
N LEU A 236 -11.06 -18.87 -14.94
CA LEU A 236 -10.54 -17.51 -15.09
C LEU A 236 -10.25 -16.86 -13.72
N LEU A 237 -11.18 -16.95 -12.77
CA LEU A 237 -11.00 -16.38 -11.43
C LEU A 237 -9.81 -16.99 -10.68
N THR A 238 -9.48 -18.27 -10.92
CA THR A 238 -8.29 -18.90 -10.31
C THR A 238 -6.98 -18.19 -10.67
N THR A 239 -6.95 -17.45 -11.78
CA THR A 239 -5.82 -16.61 -12.17
C THR A 239 -6.07 -15.15 -11.79
N LEU A 240 -7.26 -14.61 -12.03
CA LEU A 240 -7.55 -13.20 -11.83
C LEU A 240 -7.49 -12.78 -10.35
N VAL A 241 -8.17 -13.50 -9.46
CA VAL A 241 -8.33 -13.13 -8.05
C VAL A 241 -6.99 -13.10 -7.30
N PRO A 242 -6.12 -14.13 -7.35
CA PRO A 242 -4.82 -14.07 -6.69
C PRO A 242 -3.93 -12.94 -7.21
N ARG A 243 -4.06 -12.59 -8.50
CA ARG A 243 -3.26 -11.51 -9.12
C ARG A 243 -3.70 -10.14 -8.64
N LEU A 244 -5.01 -9.87 -8.61
CA LEU A 244 -5.56 -8.62 -8.07
C LEU A 244 -5.24 -8.47 -6.58
N ALA A 245 -5.52 -9.51 -5.78
CA ALA A 245 -5.19 -9.52 -4.35
C ALA A 245 -3.69 -9.30 -4.11
N GLY A 246 -2.84 -9.94 -4.92
CA GLY A 246 -1.40 -9.77 -4.88
C GLY A 246 -0.97 -8.33 -5.12
N LEU A 247 -1.43 -7.70 -6.21
CA LEU A 247 -1.13 -6.31 -6.58
C LEU A 247 -1.57 -5.32 -5.51
N CYS A 248 -2.80 -5.46 -5.00
CA CYS A 248 -3.33 -4.58 -3.98
C CYS A 248 -2.53 -4.68 -2.68
N ARG A 249 -2.23 -5.91 -2.22
CA ARG A 249 -1.49 -6.15 -0.96
C ARG A 249 -0.09 -5.55 -0.95
N ILE A 250 0.64 -5.67 -2.06
CA ILE A 250 2.06 -5.25 -2.11
C ILE A 250 2.24 -3.76 -2.35
N SER A 251 1.17 -3.05 -2.72
CA SER A 251 1.21 -1.61 -3.01
C SER A 251 1.80 -0.80 -1.84
N GLY A 252 1.50 -1.16 -0.58
CA GLY A 252 2.09 -0.48 0.59
C GLY A 252 3.60 -0.63 0.67
N ALA A 253 4.12 -1.85 0.42
CA ALA A 253 5.56 -2.09 0.39
C ALA A 253 6.24 -1.30 -0.74
N ARG A 254 5.62 -1.27 -1.92
CA ARG A 254 6.04 -0.43 -3.06
C ARG A 254 6.10 1.05 -2.67
N GLN A 255 5.06 1.56 -2.00
CA GLN A 255 5.02 2.96 -1.58
C GLN A 255 6.10 3.30 -0.55
N VAL A 256 6.43 2.39 0.37
CA VAL A 256 7.56 2.57 1.30
C VAL A 256 8.90 2.65 0.55
N GLU A 257 9.13 1.81 -0.46
CA GLU A 257 10.37 1.86 -1.25
C GLU A 257 10.50 3.13 -2.08
N ARG A 258 9.41 3.56 -2.73
CA ARG A 258 9.35 4.83 -3.46
C ARG A 258 9.60 6.01 -2.53
N ARG A 259 9.02 6.01 -1.33
CA ARG A 259 9.26 7.03 -0.29
C ARG A 259 10.72 7.07 0.13
N ALA A 260 11.29 5.92 0.49
CA ALA A 260 12.71 5.82 0.85
C ALA A 260 13.62 6.37 -0.25
N ALA A 261 13.31 6.10 -1.52
CA ALA A 261 14.08 6.61 -2.66
C ALA A 261 13.87 8.11 -2.89
N ARG A 262 12.67 8.64 -2.64
CA ARG A 262 12.33 10.06 -2.84
C ARG A 262 12.91 10.96 -1.75
N VAL A 263 12.75 10.57 -0.47
CA VAL A 263 13.10 11.44 0.65
C VAL A 263 14.60 11.50 0.94
N TRP A 264 15.34 10.50 0.47
CA TRP A 264 16.80 10.46 0.56
C TRP A 264 17.42 10.10 -0.79
N PRO A 265 17.30 11.01 -1.77
CA PRO A 265 17.43 10.69 -3.19
C PRO A 265 18.88 10.49 -3.64
N ALA A 266 19.02 9.76 -4.74
CA ALA A 266 20.25 9.78 -5.52
C ALA A 266 20.37 11.11 -6.27
N SER A 267 21.59 11.50 -6.67
CA SER A 267 21.78 12.77 -7.37
C SER A 267 21.29 12.75 -8.81
N ASN A 268 21.19 11.56 -9.44
CA ASN A 268 20.47 11.35 -10.68
C ASN A 268 19.42 10.24 -10.48
N VAL A 269 18.19 10.54 -10.87
CA VAL A 269 17.04 9.63 -10.86
C VAL A 269 16.34 9.73 -12.21
N GLU A 270 16.19 8.61 -12.89
CA GLU A 270 15.48 8.50 -14.17
C GLU A 270 14.39 7.41 -14.06
N GLU A 271 13.22 7.68 -14.62
CA GLU A 271 12.16 6.67 -14.73
C GLU A 271 12.10 6.12 -16.16
N HIS A 272 12.03 4.80 -16.28
CA HIS A 272 11.94 4.12 -17.56
C HIS A 272 11.10 2.85 -17.45
N GLU A 273 9.94 2.81 -18.11
CA GLU A 273 9.02 1.65 -18.09
C GLU A 273 8.71 1.16 -16.65
N GLY A 274 8.53 2.10 -15.72
CA GLY A 274 8.26 1.82 -14.30
C GLY A 274 9.48 1.42 -13.46
N TRP A 275 10.66 1.28 -14.07
CA TRP A 275 11.93 1.22 -13.33
C TRP A 275 12.32 2.59 -12.81
N LEU A 276 12.80 2.65 -11.57
CA LEU A 276 13.44 3.82 -11.00
C LEU A 276 14.96 3.62 -11.00
N LEU A 277 15.64 4.24 -11.94
CA LEU A 277 17.09 4.16 -12.12
C LEU A 277 17.77 5.22 -11.26
N ARG A 278 18.60 4.81 -10.31
CA ARG A 278 19.25 5.71 -9.36
C ARG A 278 20.76 5.62 -9.50
N HIS A 279 21.42 6.77 -9.59
CA HIS A 279 22.87 6.87 -9.69
C HIS A 279 23.39 8.13 -8.99
N THR A 280 24.38 7.96 -8.12
CA THR A 280 25.12 9.06 -7.49
C THR A 280 26.62 8.89 -7.78
N PRO A 281 27.21 9.70 -8.69
CA PRO A 281 28.62 9.63 -9.03
C PRO A 281 29.52 9.67 -7.79
N GLY A 282 30.54 8.80 -7.74
CA GLY A 282 31.53 8.77 -6.65
C GLY A 282 31.06 8.11 -5.34
N VAL A 283 29.78 7.75 -5.21
CA VAL A 283 29.25 6.99 -4.08
C VAL A 283 29.19 5.51 -4.45
N LYS A 284 29.76 4.61 -3.64
CA LYS A 284 29.77 3.17 -3.94
C LYS A 284 28.57 2.41 -3.40
N ARG A 285 27.79 3.03 -2.51
CA ARG A 285 26.68 2.38 -1.79
C ARG A 285 25.50 2.02 -2.70
N LYS A 286 24.91 0.87 -2.39
CA LYS A 286 23.82 0.21 -3.12
C LYS A 286 22.55 1.09 -3.20
N ARG A 287 22.18 1.75 -2.10
CA ARG A 287 20.95 2.56 -1.96
C ARG A 287 20.80 3.62 -3.07
N TRP A 288 21.88 4.33 -3.38
CA TRP A 288 21.88 5.41 -4.38
C TRP A 288 22.39 5.01 -5.76
N ASN A 289 22.80 3.75 -5.90
CA ASN A 289 23.32 3.19 -7.16
C ASN A 289 22.70 1.81 -7.39
N SER A 290 21.39 1.82 -7.66
CA SER A 290 20.58 0.63 -7.95
C SER A 290 19.27 0.97 -8.63
N ALA A 291 18.75 0.04 -9.40
CA ALA A 291 17.46 0.11 -10.09
C ALA A 291 16.36 -0.53 -9.24
N LEU A 292 15.28 0.22 -8.95
CA LEU A 292 14.07 -0.34 -8.34
C LEU A 292 13.14 -0.84 -9.48
N PRO A 293 12.70 -2.10 -9.48
CA PRO A 293 11.82 -2.65 -10.52
C PRO A 293 10.41 -2.07 -10.45
N PRO A 294 9.58 -2.13 -11.50
CA PRO A 294 8.13 -1.87 -11.43
C PRO A 294 7.39 -2.96 -10.63
N ILE A 295 6.23 -2.62 -10.04
CA ILE A 295 5.41 -3.57 -9.28
C ILE A 295 4.82 -4.70 -10.15
N HIS A 296 4.64 -4.42 -11.44
CA HIS A 296 4.05 -5.30 -12.42
C HIS A 296 4.94 -5.37 -13.66
N ARG A 297 5.24 -6.61 -14.12
CA ARG A 297 6.06 -6.93 -15.31
C ARG A 297 7.37 -6.11 -15.38
N ALA A 298 8.42 -6.62 -14.74
CA ALA A 298 9.77 -6.06 -14.85
C ALA A 298 10.44 -6.41 -16.19
N THR A 299 9.93 -5.83 -17.29
CA THR A 299 10.51 -5.95 -18.64
C THR A 299 11.65 -4.96 -18.85
N GLY A 300 12.40 -5.07 -19.95
CA GLY A 300 13.39 -4.06 -20.34
C GLY A 300 14.70 -4.07 -19.54
N VAL A 301 15.05 -5.18 -18.89
CA VAL A 301 16.28 -5.30 -18.08
C VAL A 301 17.54 -4.97 -18.89
N GLU A 302 17.57 -5.27 -20.18
CA GLU A 302 18.70 -4.96 -21.08
C GLU A 302 18.96 -3.45 -21.19
N ARG A 303 17.90 -2.63 -21.18
CA ARG A 303 18.03 -1.18 -21.20
C ARG A 303 18.49 -0.64 -19.84
N VAL A 304 18.02 -1.25 -18.75
CA VAL A 304 18.54 -0.98 -17.40
C VAL A 304 20.03 -1.31 -17.30
N GLU A 305 20.47 -2.45 -17.87
CA GLU A 305 21.89 -2.82 -17.95
C GLU A 305 22.71 -1.77 -18.72
N GLU A 306 22.19 -1.26 -19.83
CA GLU A 306 22.86 -0.23 -20.62
C GLU A 306 23.05 1.08 -19.86
N PHE A 307 22.02 1.53 -19.15
CA PHE A 307 22.09 2.75 -18.33
C PHE A 307 23.28 2.75 -17.35
N TYR A 308 23.50 1.63 -16.65
CA TYR A 308 24.58 1.50 -15.67
C TYR A 308 25.94 1.27 -16.34
N ARG A 309 25.97 0.56 -17.46
CA ARG A 309 27.20 0.34 -18.26
C ARG A 309 27.78 1.63 -18.81
N GLU A 310 26.94 2.53 -19.32
CA GLU A 310 27.34 3.88 -19.79
C GLU A 310 27.97 4.74 -18.70
N ARG A 311 27.70 4.42 -17.42
CA ARG A 311 28.16 5.16 -16.24
C ARG A 311 29.27 4.43 -15.48
N ASP A 312 29.86 3.39 -16.09
CA ASP A 312 30.94 2.55 -15.53
C ASP A 312 30.67 2.09 -14.08
N THR A 313 29.40 1.73 -13.81
CA THR A 313 28.92 1.31 -12.50
C THR A 313 28.25 -0.05 -12.64
N PRO A 314 28.51 -1.02 -11.73
CA PRO A 314 27.81 -2.31 -11.78
C PRO A 314 26.32 -2.11 -11.55
N LEU A 315 25.49 -2.74 -12.38
CA LEU A 315 24.04 -2.75 -12.16
C LEU A 315 23.75 -3.51 -10.87
N ARG A 316 22.99 -2.86 -9.99
CA ARG A 316 22.37 -3.50 -8.83
C ARG A 316 20.86 -3.39 -8.97
N VAL A 317 20.16 -4.50 -9.12
CA VAL A 317 18.70 -4.51 -9.08
C VAL A 317 18.25 -4.65 -7.64
N HIS A 318 17.42 -3.73 -7.18
CA HIS A 318 16.83 -3.71 -5.84
C HIS A 318 15.56 -4.56 -5.83
N VAL A 319 15.70 -5.86 -5.63
CA VAL A 319 14.60 -6.84 -5.71
C VAL A 319 13.71 -6.69 -4.46
N SER A 320 12.70 -5.82 -4.55
CA SER A 320 11.81 -5.46 -3.43
C SER A 320 10.35 -5.29 -3.88
N PRO A 321 9.37 -5.91 -3.20
CA PRO A 321 9.53 -6.98 -2.21
C PRO A 321 10.06 -8.26 -2.86
N ALA A 322 10.97 -8.96 -2.19
CA ALA A 322 11.61 -10.17 -2.70
C ALA A 322 10.59 -11.29 -2.97
N GLU A 323 9.58 -11.43 -2.11
CA GLU A 323 8.51 -12.43 -2.22
C GLU A 323 7.59 -12.23 -3.44
N HIS A 324 7.51 -11.00 -3.95
CA HIS A 324 6.71 -10.66 -5.12
C HIS A 324 7.52 -10.75 -6.42
N HIS A 325 8.78 -10.34 -6.38
CA HIS A 325 9.67 -10.32 -7.55
C HIS A 325 10.38 -11.66 -7.78
N ARG A 326 9.77 -12.80 -7.45
CA ARG A 326 10.38 -14.13 -7.58
C ARG A 326 10.80 -14.46 -9.02
N ASP A 327 9.97 -14.11 -10.00
CA ASP A 327 10.26 -14.35 -11.42
C ASP A 327 11.42 -13.48 -11.91
N LEU A 328 11.44 -12.19 -11.52
CA LEU A 328 12.57 -11.29 -11.81
C LEU A 328 13.85 -11.79 -11.13
N ASP A 329 13.77 -12.22 -9.88
CA ASP A 329 14.92 -12.71 -9.13
C ASP A 329 15.52 -13.97 -9.75
N ALA A 330 14.66 -14.91 -10.17
CA ALA A 330 15.07 -16.11 -10.88
C ALA A 330 15.70 -15.78 -12.25
N PHE A 331 15.11 -14.83 -12.98
CA PHE A 331 15.64 -14.35 -14.26
C PHE A 331 17.05 -13.75 -14.10
N LEU A 332 17.26 -12.90 -13.10
CA LEU A 332 18.58 -12.29 -12.83
C LEU A 332 19.59 -13.34 -12.37
N ALA A 333 19.18 -14.30 -11.54
CA ALA A 333 20.03 -15.40 -11.11
C ALA A 333 20.54 -16.23 -12.30
N ALA A 334 19.66 -16.56 -13.25
CA ALA A 334 20.02 -17.30 -14.46
C ALA A 334 21.04 -16.56 -15.33
N ARG A 335 21.10 -15.22 -15.24
CA ARG A 335 22.09 -14.36 -15.91
C ARG A 335 23.39 -14.16 -15.11
N GLY A 336 23.55 -14.85 -13.99
CA GLY A 336 24.76 -14.80 -13.16
C GLY A 336 24.82 -13.67 -12.14
N TYR A 337 23.71 -12.95 -11.90
CA TYR A 337 23.66 -11.90 -10.89
C TYR A 337 23.75 -12.49 -9.49
N ARG A 338 24.60 -11.91 -8.64
CA ARG A 338 24.84 -12.37 -7.27
C ARG A 338 23.96 -11.62 -6.27
N ILE A 339 23.51 -12.34 -5.24
CA ILE A 339 22.75 -11.75 -4.13
C ILE A 339 23.73 -11.02 -3.20
N GLU A 340 23.37 -9.79 -2.82
CA GLU A 340 24.10 -8.98 -1.84
C GLU A 340 23.12 -8.20 -0.95
N GLY A 341 23.47 -8.01 0.33
CA GLY A 341 22.79 -7.06 1.22
C GLY A 341 21.34 -7.40 1.54
N GLU A 342 21.06 -8.63 1.97
CA GLU A 342 19.73 -9.02 2.45
C GLU A 342 19.27 -8.07 3.56
N THR A 343 18.12 -7.44 3.34
CA THR A 343 17.61 -6.33 4.15
C THR A 343 16.15 -6.57 4.52
N SER A 344 15.81 -6.23 5.76
CA SER A 344 14.42 -6.16 6.20
C SER A 344 13.96 -4.71 6.19
N VAL A 345 12.78 -4.47 5.63
CA VAL A 345 12.07 -3.21 5.78
C VAL A 345 11.11 -3.37 6.94
N LEU A 346 11.28 -2.54 7.97
CA LEU A 346 10.46 -2.59 9.17
C LEU A 346 9.54 -1.37 9.23
N THR A 347 8.30 -1.57 9.66
CA THR A 347 7.31 -0.52 9.86
C THR A 347 6.71 -0.57 11.27
N ALA A 348 6.23 0.56 11.77
CA ALA A 348 5.57 0.67 13.07
C ALA A 348 4.56 1.82 13.09
N SER A 349 3.58 1.74 13.99
CA SER A 349 2.79 2.92 14.38
C SER A 349 3.68 3.92 15.12
N THR A 350 3.61 5.19 14.75
CA THR A 350 4.35 6.26 15.44
C THR A 350 3.99 6.31 16.93
N GLY A 351 2.71 6.13 17.27
CA GLY A 351 2.24 6.14 18.65
C GLY A 351 2.81 5.00 19.50
N GLU A 352 2.89 3.80 18.94
CA GLU A 352 3.48 2.63 19.60
C GLU A 352 4.97 2.84 19.88
N VAL A 353 5.70 3.39 18.90
CA VAL A 353 7.13 3.70 19.06
C VAL A 353 7.33 4.75 20.16
N ILE A 354 6.52 5.80 20.20
CA ILE A 354 6.58 6.82 21.27
C ILE A 354 6.37 6.17 22.65
N ALA A 355 5.38 5.29 22.78
CA ALA A 355 5.09 4.60 24.03
C ALA A 355 6.24 3.66 24.46
N ALA A 356 6.86 2.97 23.51
CA ALA A 356 7.93 2.00 23.76
C ALA A 356 9.33 2.61 24.02
N THR A 357 9.52 3.91 23.74
CA THR A 357 10.85 4.56 23.73
C THR A 357 11.02 5.67 24.77
N ALA A 358 10.30 5.59 25.89
CA ALA A 358 10.53 6.48 27.02
C ALA A 358 12.00 6.42 27.50
N SER A 359 12.69 7.57 27.50
CA SER A 359 14.11 7.68 27.85
C SER A 359 14.41 9.01 28.54
N ALA A 360 15.33 8.97 29.50
CA ALA A 360 15.85 10.16 30.19
C ALA A 360 17.06 10.79 29.47
N VAL A 361 17.56 10.17 28.39
CA VAL A 361 18.67 10.72 27.61
C VAL A 361 18.18 11.91 26.79
N THR A 362 18.82 13.06 26.97
CA THR A 362 18.54 14.27 26.19
C THR A 362 18.98 14.10 24.74
N VAL A 363 18.06 14.38 23.81
CA VAL A 363 18.32 14.43 22.37
C VAL A 363 18.29 15.87 21.93
N GLU A 364 19.27 16.25 21.11
CA GLU A 364 19.44 17.57 20.54
C GLU A 364 19.06 17.54 19.05
N THR A 365 18.38 18.58 18.57
CA THR A 365 18.15 18.77 17.14
C THR A 365 19.28 19.63 16.57
N VAL A 366 19.91 19.16 15.51
CA VAL A 366 20.93 19.90 14.78
C VAL A 366 20.24 20.93 13.90
N THR A 367 20.35 22.21 14.27
CA THR A 367 19.76 23.33 13.52
C THR A 367 20.68 23.83 12.40
N ASP A 368 22.00 23.72 12.57
CA ASP A 368 22.99 24.02 11.55
C ASP A 368 23.23 22.79 10.67
N ARG A 369 22.62 22.77 9.49
CA ARG A 369 22.70 21.64 8.57
C ARG A 369 24.07 21.45 7.95
N ASP A 370 24.88 22.51 7.87
CA ASP A 370 26.22 22.42 7.31
C ASP A 370 27.16 21.63 8.24
N ALA A 371 26.81 21.50 9.52
CA ALA A 371 27.51 20.64 10.47
C ALA A 371 27.22 19.14 10.27
N TRP A 372 26.09 18.78 9.66
CA TRP A 372 25.62 17.40 9.59
C TRP A 372 26.53 16.45 8.78
N PRO A 373 27.06 16.81 7.59
CA PRO A 373 27.98 15.95 6.85
C PRO A 373 29.22 15.53 7.64
N LYS A 374 29.72 16.42 8.50
CA LYS A 374 30.86 16.13 9.39
C LYS A 374 30.47 15.15 10.49
N ILE A 375 29.31 15.35 11.13
CA ILE A 375 28.76 14.44 12.16
C ILE A 375 28.53 13.05 11.57
N PHE A 376 27.92 13.00 10.38
CA PHE A 376 27.67 11.77 9.64
C PHE A 376 28.98 11.01 9.37
N THR A 377 29.97 11.70 8.78
CA THR A 377 31.28 11.09 8.45
C THR A 377 32.00 10.52 9.68
N ASP A 378 31.88 11.17 10.84
CA ASP A 378 32.52 10.77 12.09
C ASP A 378 31.81 9.59 12.79
N LEU A 379 30.53 9.34 12.49
CA LEU A 379 29.74 8.28 13.12
C LEU A 379 29.43 7.07 12.22
N ASP A 380 29.40 7.27 10.91
CA ASP A 380 28.93 6.26 9.95
C ASP A 380 29.97 5.17 9.63
N ASP A 381 31.23 5.26 10.10
CA ASP A 381 32.28 4.21 10.04
C ASP A 381 32.43 3.48 8.68
N HIS A 382 32.19 4.19 7.57
CA HIS A 382 32.43 3.70 6.20
C HIS A 382 33.41 4.62 5.45
N LEU A 383 34.25 4.03 4.60
CA LEU A 383 35.28 4.76 3.83
C LEU A 383 34.70 5.82 2.88
N ASP A 384 33.47 5.63 2.39
CA ASP A 384 32.80 6.55 1.46
C ASP A 384 31.83 7.53 2.13
N SER A 385 31.83 7.62 3.48
CA SER A 385 30.89 8.48 4.22
C SER A 385 31.01 9.96 3.85
N ALA A 386 32.22 10.45 3.57
CA ALA A 386 32.43 11.82 3.13
C ALA A 386 31.80 12.09 1.74
N ALA A 387 31.85 11.11 0.84
CA ALA A 387 31.23 11.21 -0.48
C ALA A 387 29.70 11.25 -0.37
N VAL A 388 29.11 10.40 0.47
CA VAL A 388 27.67 10.45 0.79
C VAL A 388 27.31 11.79 1.44
N GLY A 389 28.15 12.28 2.36
CA GLY A 389 27.96 13.54 3.06
C GLY A 389 27.90 14.75 2.12
N GLY A 390 28.72 14.78 1.07
CA GLY A 390 28.73 15.86 0.09
C GLY A 390 27.70 15.70 -1.03
N ALA A 391 27.43 14.48 -1.49
CA ALA A 391 26.61 14.25 -2.68
C ALA A 391 25.13 13.96 -2.39
N VAL A 392 24.80 13.43 -1.21
CA VAL A 392 23.44 12.94 -0.89
C VAL A 392 22.78 13.80 0.18
N LEU A 393 23.45 14.04 1.32
CA LEU A 393 22.82 14.74 2.45
C LEU A 393 22.23 16.12 2.10
N PRO A 394 22.84 16.95 1.21
CA PRO A 394 22.25 18.23 0.80
C PRO A 394 20.91 18.11 0.07
N HIS A 395 20.60 16.93 -0.50
CA HIS A 395 19.38 16.68 -1.27
C HIS A 395 18.31 15.95 -0.46
N THR A 396 18.50 15.80 0.86
CA THR A 396 17.49 15.22 1.75
C THR A 396 16.20 16.05 1.67
N ALA A 397 15.06 15.38 1.51
CA ALA A 397 13.77 16.07 1.41
C ALA A 397 13.35 16.73 2.74
N GLU A 398 12.44 17.69 2.64
CA GLU A 398 11.83 18.36 3.78
C GLU A 398 10.37 17.96 3.98
N PRO A 399 9.88 17.95 5.23
CA PRO A 399 10.59 18.31 6.46
C PRO A 399 11.49 17.18 6.99
N ALA A 400 12.67 17.53 7.52
CA ALA A 400 13.61 16.58 8.12
C ALA A 400 14.09 17.00 9.52
N ALA A 401 14.29 16.01 10.40
CA ALA A 401 14.93 16.15 11.70
C ALA A 401 16.27 15.42 11.75
N PHE A 402 17.31 16.21 12.03
CA PHE A 402 18.67 15.77 12.25
C PHE A 402 18.92 15.74 13.75
N LEU A 403 19.01 14.55 14.32
CA LEU A 403 19.03 14.37 15.78
C LEU A 403 20.39 13.85 16.24
N THR A 404 20.88 14.37 17.36
CA THR A 404 22.11 13.94 18.01
C THR A 404 21.94 13.71 19.50
N VAL A 405 22.81 12.88 20.06
CA VAL A 405 23.04 12.81 21.50
C VAL A 405 24.51 13.10 21.75
N SER A 406 24.79 14.06 22.61
CA SER A 406 26.14 14.47 22.99
C SER A 406 26.51 13.89 24.36
N ASP A 407 27.74 13.41 24.52
CA ASP A 407 28.33 13.05 25.82
C ASP A 407 29.65 13.81 25.99
N ARG A 408 29.75 14.60 27.06
CA ARG A 408 30.93 15.44 27.38
C ARG A 408 31.43 16.29 26.20
N GLY A 409 30.50 16.89 25.44
CA GLY A 409 30.81 17.77 24.31
C GLY A 409 31.21 17.05 23.01
N ARG A 410 31.10 15.72 22.94
CA ARG A 410 31.30 14.93 21.72
C ARG A 410 30.00 14.25 21.32
N VAL A 411 29.67 14.26 20.03
CA VAL A 411 28.50 13.54 19.52
C VAL A 411 28.72 12.02 19.70
N ALA A 412 27.83 11.40 20.46
CA ALA A 412 27.84 9.99 20.84
C ALA A 412 26.88 9.14 19.98
N GLY A 413 25.85 9.74 19.40
CA GLY A 413 24.96 9.09 18.44
C GLY A 413 24.18 10.09 17.59
N MET A 414 23.63 9.59 16.49
CA MET A 414 22.87 10.38 15.53
C MET A 414 21.69 9.59 14.95
N GLY A 415 20.69 10.31 14.44
CA GLY A 415 19.59 9.76 13.66
C GLY A 415 18.99 10.83 12.74
N LEU A 416 18.55 10.41 11.55
CA LEU A 416 17.87 11.26 10.57
C LEU A 416 16.43 10.76 10.40
N PHE A 417 15.47 11.67 10.49
CA PHE A 417 14.06 11.40 10.26
C PHE A 417 13.57 12.33 9.15
N VAL A 418 12.82 11.81 8.19
CA VAL A 418 12.26 12.61 7.09
C VAL A 418 10.79 12.25 6.93
N ALA A 419 9.90 13.24 7.02
CA ALA A 419 8.45 13.01 6.94
C ALA A 419 7.93 13.24 5.52
N ASP A 420 6.99 12.42 5.10
CA ASP A 420 6.40 12.43 3.76
C ASP A 420 5.03 11.72 3.81
N GLU A 421 3.97 12.44 3.45
CA GLU A 421 2.60 11.88 3.23
C GLU A 421 2.09 10.93 4.35
N GLY A 422 2.15 11.39 5.60
CA GLY A 422 1.67 10.61 6.76
C GLY A 422 2.61 9.47 7.19
N TRP A 423 3.81 9.40 6.60
CA TRP A 423 4.90 8.50 6.98
C TRP A 423 6.14 9.30 7.40
N ALA A 424 7.05 8.68 8.15
CA ALA A 424 8.41 9.17 8.29
C ALA A 424 9.46 8.04 8.17
N GLY A 425 10.46 8.27 7.33
CA GLY A 425 11.59 7.39 7.14
C GLY A 425 12.69 7.64 8.16
N ILE A 426 13.30 6.58 8.67
CA ILE A 426 14.39 6.62 9.65
C ILE A 426 15.68 6.18 8.98
N PHE A 427 16.68 7.07 9.04
CA PHE A 427 17.95 6.95 8.34
C PHE A 427 19.12 7.28 9.27
N SER A 428 20.33 6.91 8.85
CA SER A 428 21.58 7.30 9.53
C SER A 428 21.61 7.05 11.04
N MET A 429 20.96 5.99 11.52
CA MET A 429 20.95 5.66 12.95
C MET A 429 22.30 5.06 13.35
N ALA A 430 23.08 5.80 14.14
CA ALA A 430 24.38 5.36 14.62
C ALA A 430 24.62 5.70 16.09
N THR A 431 25.41 4.88 16.76
CA THR A 431 25.89 5.12 18.13
C THR A 431 27.31 4.61 18.23
N ARG A 432 28.21 5.46 18.74
CA ARG A 432 29.62 5.11 18.91
C ARG A 432 29.78 3.84 19.74
N PRO A 433 30.70 2.93 19.35
CA PRO A 433 30.91 1.66 20.05
C PRO A 433 31.01 1.79 21.58
N GLU A 434 31.77 2.77 22.07
CA GLU A 434 32.02 3.04 23.48
C GLU A 434 30.85 3.69 24.23
N HIS A 435 29.81 4.14 23.51
CA HIS A 435 28.58 4.70 24.07
C HIS A 435 27.35 3.76 23.90
N ARG A 436 27.54 2.57 23.33
CA ARG A 436 26.46 1.58 23.15
C ARG A 436 25.92 1.08 24.49
N ARG A 437 24.68 0.58 24.46
CA ARG A 437 23.93 0.06 25.63
C ARG A 437 23.64 1.09 26.73
N ARG A 438 23.71 2.39 26.42
CA ARG A 438 23.35 3.50 27.32
C ARG A 438 21.98 4.15 26.98
N GLY A 439 21.17 3.48 26.16
CA GLY A 439 19.84 3.98 25.77
C GLY A 439 19.82 5.06 24.68
N ILE A 440 20.96 5.43 24.10
CA ILE A 440 21.09 6.51 23.10
C ILE A 440 20.19 6.26 21.87
N ALA A 441 20.29 5.09 21.23
CA ALA A 441 19.51 4.79 20.04
C ALA A 441 18.00 4.76 20.33
N THR A 442 17.59 4.28 21.52
CA THR A 442 16.19 4.32 21.98
C THR A 442 15.71 5.77 22.16
N ALA A 443 16.56 6.64 22.73
CA ALA A 443 16.24 8.05 22.91
C ALA A 443 16.05 8.79 21.59
N LEU A 444 16.99 8.59 20.65
CA LEU A 444 16.91 9.13 19.28
C LEU A 444 15.63 8.66 18.58
N LEU A 445 15.31 7.37 18.69
CA LEU A 445 14.09 6.81 18.11
C LEU A 445 12.82 7.45 18.68
N GLY A 446 12.74 7.61 20.00
CA GLY A 446 11.58 8.24 20.63
C GLY A 446 11.45 9.74 20.37
N ALA A 447 12.58 10.46 20.30
CA ALA A 447 12.59 11.87 19.92
C ALA A 447 12.15 12.05 18.46
N GLY A 448 12.68 11.24 17.54
CA GLY A 448 12.31 11.26 16.14
C GLY A 448 10.86 10.85 15.89
N ALA A 449 10.34 9.86 16.62
CA ALA A 449 8.93 9.48 16.54
C ALA A 449 7.99 10.60 17.02
N ARG A 450 8.34 11.31 18.11
CA ARG A 450 7.58 12.49 18.56
C ARG A 450 7.63 13.63 17.54
N TRP A 451 8.79 13.87 16.94
CA TRP A 451 8.93 14.85 15.87
C TRP A 451 8.06 14.45 14.65
N ALA A 452 8.10 13.19 14.24
CA ALA A 452 7.31 12.67 13.12
C ALA A 452 5.80 12.82 13.37
N ALA A 453 5.33 12.52 14.58
CA ALA A 453 3.93 12.76 14.97
C ALA A 453 3.55 14.24 14.82
N GLY A 454 4.45 15.16 15.19
CA GLY A 454 4.27 16.60 14.99
C GLY A 454 4.21 17.03 13.52
N GLN A 455 4.71 16.21 12.58
CA GLN A 455 4.58 16.40 11.13
C GLN A 455 3.34 15.69 10.55
N GLY A 456 2.48 15.11 11.38
CA GLY A 456 1.32 14.33 10.94
C GLY A 456 1.67 12.94 10.40
N ALA A 457 2.86 12.42 10.71
CA ALA A 457 3.25 11.07 10.34
C ALA A 457 2.79 10.05 11.38
N ASP A 458 1.78 9.25 11.02
CA ASP A 458 1.22 8.21 11.88
C ASP A 458 1.98 6.88 11.79
N ARG A 459 2.83 6.73 10.77
CA ARG A 459 3.59 5.50 10.52
C ARG A 459 5.08 5.80 10.30
N LEU A 460 5.92 4.90 10.78
CA LEU A 460 7.37 4.97 10.63
C LEU A 460 7.87 3.79 9.78
N TYR A 461 8.94 4.00 9.01
CA TYR A 461 9.63 2.92 8.32
C TYR A 461 11.15 3.05 8.39
N LEU A 462 11.84 1.92 8.29
CA LEU A 462 13.30 1.87 8.22
C LEU A 462 13.77 0.63 7.46
N GLN A 463 15.02 0.65 7.02
CA GLN A 463 15.67 -0.46 6.32
C GLN A 463 16.91 -0.90 7.10
N VAL A 464 17.01 -2.19 7.41
CA VAL A 464 18.09 -2.75 8.23
C VAL A 464 18.59 -4.08 7.66
N GLU A 465 19.89 -4.18 7.40
CA GLU A 465 20.50 -5.44 6.93
C GLU A 465 20.27 -6.57 7.96
N GLN A 466 19.96 -7.76 7.47
CA GLN A 466 19.48 -8.86 8.32
C GLN A 466 20.52 -9.36 9.32
N ASP A 467 21.80 -9.19 9.00
CA ASP A 467 22.95 -9.54 9.83
C ASP A 467 23.15 -8.57 11.02
N ASN A 468 22.55 -7.37 10.98
CA ASN A 468 22.58 -6.39 12.05
C ASN A 468 21.58 -6.76 13.17
N LYS A 469 21.83 -7.89 13.83
CA LYS A 469 21.01 -8.44 14.91
C LYS A 469 20.82 -7.47 16.08
N ALA A 470 21.78 -6.57 16.31
CA ALA A 470 21.68 -5.58 17.38
C ALA A 470 20.65 -4.50 17.08
N ALA A 471 20.67 -3.94 15.86
CA ALA A 471 19.69 -2.95 15.42
C ALA A 471 18.29 -3.54 15.30
N ARG A 472 18.14 -4.74 14.71
CA ARG A 472 16.85 -5.42 14.61
C ARG A 472 16.16 -5.61 15.96
N ARG A 473 16.89 -6.11 16.97
CA ARG A 473 16.36 -6.24 18.35
C ARG A 473 15.99 -4.91 18.99
N LEU A 474 16.66 -3.80 18.63
CA LEU A 474 16.29 -2.48 19.10
C LEU A 474 14.93 -2.08 18.52
N TYR A 475 14.75 -2.24 17.21
CA TYR A 475 13.52 -1.86 16.52
C TYR A 475 12.34 -2.74 16.90
N GLU A 476 12.52 -4.06 16.97
CA GLU A 476 11.48 -5.00 17.42
C GLU A 476 10.96 -4.64 18.82
N ARG A 477 11.84 -4.28 19.77
CA ARG A 477 11.43 -3.82 21.11
C ARG A 477 10.72 -2.46 21.10
N ALA A 478 10.95 -1.65 20.07
CA ALA A 478 10.28 -0.37 19.89
C ALA A 478 8.92 -0.50 19.18
N GLY A 479 8.49 -1.72 18.83
CA GLY A 479 7.20 -1.97 18.17
C GLY A 479 7.29 -2.12 16.64
N PHE A 480 8.49 -2.12 16.06
CA PHE A 480 8.64 -2.37 14.63
C PHE A 480 8.42 -3.84 14.28
N THR A 481 7.69 -4.06 13.20
CA THR A 481 7.46 -5.38 12.60
C THR A 481 8.02 -5.41 11.17
N CYS A 482 8.34 -6.61 10.67
CA CYS A 482 8.82 -6.75 9.31
C CYS A 482 7.65 -6.57 8.33
N SER A 483 7.76 -5.59 7.43
CA SER A 483 6.79 -5.36 6.37
C SER A 483 7.10 -6.19 5.13
N HIS A 484 8.37 -6.22 4.72
CA HIS A 484 8.84 -7.00 3.58
C HIS A 484 10.37 -7.10 3.63
N THR A 485 10.92 -7.92 2.74
CA THR A 485 12.37 -8.06 2.57
C THR A 485 12.79 -7.69 1.17
N TYR A 486 14.06 -7.28 1.05
CA TYR A 486 14.69 -7.11 -0.24
C TYR A 486 16.14 -7.56 -0.21
N HIS A 487 16.69 -7.78 -1.38
CA HIS A 487 18.12 -7.93 -1.60
C HIS A 487 18.52 -7.24 -2.90
N TYR A 488 19.82 -7.05 -3.08
CA TYR A 488 20.35 -6.61 -4.35
C TYR A 488 20.79 -7.80 -5.20
N ARG A 489 20.51 -7.75 -6.49
CA ARG A 489 21.16 -8.57 -7.52
C ARG A 489 22.22 -7.72 -8.21
N THR A 490 23.48 -8.00 -7.97
CA THR A 490 24.62 -7.29 -8.57
C THR A 490 25.08 -8.03 -9.82
N SER A 491 25.23 -7.29 -10.93
CA SER A 491 25.75 -7.83 -12.20
C SER A 491 27.15 -8.43 -12.04
N PRO A 492 27.52 -9.43 -12.86
CA PRO A 492 28.84 -10.06 -12.83
C PRO A 492 30.00 -9.10 -13.08
#